data_AF-D5V7B7-F1
#
_entry.id   AF-D5V7B7-F1
#
_cell.length_a   1.000
_cell.length_b   1.000
_cell.length_c   1.000
_cell.angle_alpha   90.00
_cell.angle_beta   90.00
_cell.angle_gamma   90.00
#
_symmetry.space_group_name_H-M   'P 1'
#
loop_
_entity.id
_entity.type
_entity.pdbx_description
1 polymer ?
#
loop_
_entity_poly.entity_id
_entity_poly.type
_entity_poly.pdbx_seq_one_letter_code
_entity_poly.pdbx_strand_id
1 'polypeptide(L)'
;MQEFIAFSEISREIKNSAELLKSLDINALITGQKGVGKKSLAKYITQDSNIYSAKALQEDINDNVISISNCTVIIENIDEITNIDLFINWVENNSIKVIATSKKDELNEKLSDIFSITINIPPLDTRKEDIKPLANKFAKEAGEILGIEEKPSKLIVNTHENAYSLRKSIFFSYLFESIGENEIMMLLENYILDNMDGENGYRDFVYLFEAPLLRASQKKYKSQVQMAKNLGLNRITLRKKLEMHKELI
;
A
#
# COMPACT_ATOMS: atom_id res chain seq x y z
N MET A 1 4.63 -21.82 -1.69
CA MET A 1 3.33 -21.46 -1.09
C MET A 1 3.39 -20.03 -0.60
N GLN A 2 2.52 -19.14 -1.08
CA GLN A 2 2.44 -17.77 -0.54
C GLN A 2 1.86 -17.83 0.86
N GLU A 3 2.65 -17.44 1.86
CA GLU A 3 2.20 -17.42 3.25
C GLU A 3 1.38 -16.14 3.52
N PHE A 4 0.12 -16.32 3.92
CA PHE A 4 -0.72 -15.24 4.44
C PHE A 4 -0.36 -14.99 5.91
N ILE A 5 0.06 -13.75 6.21
CA ILE A 5 0.48 -13.35 7.55
C ILE A 5 -0.76 -13.13 8.41
N ALA A 6 -0.89 -13.92 9.48
CA ALA A 6 -2.00 -13.88 10.41
C ALA A 6 -1.51 -14.20 11.83
N PHE A 7 -1.10 -13.17 12.55
CA PHE A 7 -0.69 -13.23 13.95
C PHE A 7 -1.79 -12.75 14.88
N SER A 8 -2.54 -11.70 14.51
CA SER A 8 -3.69 -11.25 15.29
C SER A 8 -4.81 -12.28 15.29
N GLU A 9 -5.62 -12.32 16.34
CA GLU A 9 -6.78 -13.24 16.46
C GLU A 9 -7.72 -13.11 15.26
N ILE A 10 -8.08 -11.88 14.89
CA ILE A 10 -8.94 -11.60 13.73
C ILE A 10 -8.32 -12.13 12.43
N SER A 11 -7.01 -11.92 12.22
CA SER A 11 -6.36 -12.44 11.01
C SER A 11 -6.25 -13.97 11.02
N ARG A 12 -6.13 -14.62 12.19
CA ARG A 12 -6.15 -16.09 12.29
C ARG A 12 -7.51 -16.65 11.95
N GLU A 13 -8.59 -16.02 12.42
CA GLU A 13 -9.96 -16.39 12.03
C GLU A 13 -10.15 -16.27 10.52
N ILE A 14 -9.74 -15.15 9.91
CA ILE A 14 -9.78 -14.95 8.45
C ILE A 14 -8.97 -16.03 7.73
N LYS A 15 -7.78 -16.38 8.24
CA LYS A 15 -6.94 -17.44 7.67
C LYS A 15 -7.63 -18.80 7.76
N ASN A 16 -8.29 -19.11 8.87
CA ASN A 16 -9.04 -20.37 9.04
C ASN A 16 -10.24 -20.44 8.08
N SER A 17 -11.00 -19.35 7.94
CA SER A 17 -12.07 -19.26 6.93
C SER A 17 -11.54 -19.43 5.52
N ALA A 18 -10.39 -18.83 5.21
CA ALA A 18 -9.74 -19.00 3.92
C ALA A 18 -9.24 -20.45 3.69
N GLU A 19 -8.78 -21.14 4.74
CA GLU A 19 -8.38 -22.55 4.66
C GLU A 19 -9.57 -23.46 4.34
N LEU A 20 -10.73 -23.20 4.95
CA LEU A 20 -11.98 -23.90 4.64
C LEU A 20 -12.42 -23.66 3.19
N LEU A 21 -12.25 -22.44 2.68
CA LEU A 21 -12.58 -22.10 1.28
C LEU A 21 -11.68 -22.79 0.24
N LYS A 22 -10.52 -23.33 0.63
CA LYS A 22 -9.67 -24.10 -0.29
C LYS A 22 -10.30 -25.43 -0.65
N SER A 23 -10.97 -26.09 0.29
CA SER A 23 -11.57 -27.42 0.09
C SER A 23 -13.02 -27.36 -0.38
N LEU A 24 -13.72 -26.26 -0.12
CA LEU A 24 -15.11 -26.06 -0.51
C LEU A 24 -15.23 -25.51 -1.93
N ASP A 25 -16.14 -26.05 -2.74
CA ASP A 25 -16.46 -25.53 -4.07
C ASP A 25 -17.60 -24.50 -4.01
N ILE A 26 -17.34 -23.39 -3.32
CA ILE A 26 -18.29 -22.30 -3.12
C ILE A 26 -17.68 -20.96 -3.49
N ASN A 27 -18.54 -20.06 -3.95
CA ASN A 27 -18.17 -18.68 -4.27
C ASN A 27 -17.95 -17.87 -3.00
N ALA A 28 -16.90 -17.05 -3.01
CA ALA A 28 -16.52 -16.24 -1.86
C ALA A 28 -16.29 -14.78 -2.26
N LEU A 29 -16.76 -13.88 -1.41
CA LEU A 29 -16.54 -12.44 -1.52
C LEU A 29 -15.57 -11.97 -0.45
N ILE A 30 -14.56 -11.20 -0.84
CA ILE A 30 -13.59 -10.58 0.07
C ILE A 30 -13.76 -9.07 0.04
N THR A 31 -14.17 -8.49 1.16
CA THR A 31 -14.37 -7.03 1.31
C THR A 31 -13.29 -6.41 2.20
N GLY A 32 -13.23 -5.08 2.19
CA GLY A 32 -12.33 -4.30 3.02
C GLY A 32 -11.73 -3.11 2.28
N GLN A 33 -11.01 -2.26 3.01
CA GLN A 33 -10.45 -1.02 2.49
C GLN A 33 -9.29 -1.24 1.50
N LYS A 34 -8.75 -0.15 0.94
CA LYS A 34 -7.57 -0.18 0.07
C LYS A 34 -6.33 -0.63 0.86
N GLY A 35 -5.54 -1.53 0.29
CA GLY A 35 -4.27 -1.97 0.88
C GLY A 35 -4.38 -2.98 2.04
N VAL A 36 -5.56 -3.53 2.35
CA VAL A 36 -5.72 -4.53 3.43
C VAL A 36 -5.24 -5.95 3.04
N GLY A 37 -4.93 -6.19 1.77
CA GLY A 37 -4.42 -7.48 1.30
C GLY A 37 -5.49 -8.43 0.72
N LYS A 38 -6.60 -7.89 0.20
CA LYS A 38 -7.67 -8.69 -0.46
C LYS A 38 -7.14 -9.63 -1.53
N LYS A 39 -6.30 -9.11 -2.44
CA LYS A 39 -5.64 -9.89 -3.50
C LYS A 39 -4.76 -11.01 -2.93
N SER A 40 -4.03 -10.73 -1.85
CA SER A 40 -3.17 -11.72 -1.20
C SER A 40 -3.99 -12.84 -0.56
N LEU A 41 -5.16 -12.52 0.01
CA LEU A 41 -6.07 -13.53 0.55
C LEU A 41 -6.71 -14.37 -0.58
N ALA A 42 -7.15 -13.74 -1.68
CA ALA A 42 -7.70 -14.45 -2.83
C ALA A 42 -6.69 -15.45 -3.44
N LYS A 43 -5.44 -15.01 -3.63
CA LYS A 43 -4.31 -15.87 -4.05
C LYS A 43 -3.95 -16.95 -3.03
N TYR A 44 -4.21 -16.71 -1.75
CA TYR A 44 -4.00 -17.71 -0.71
C TYR A 44 -5.03 -18.84 -0.81
N ILE A 45 -6.31 -18.51 -1.08
CA ILE A 45 -7.39 -19.49 -1.24
C ILE A 45 -7.21 -20.30 -2.54
N THR A 46 -6.76 -19.65 -3.62
CA THR A 46 -6.58 -20.30 -4.91
C THR A 46 -5.15 -20.14 -5.37
N GLN A 47 -4.37 -21.20 -5.19
CA GLN A 47 -3.04 -21.31 -5.77
C GLN A 47 -3.23 -21.48 -7.28
N ASP A 48 -2.65 -20.58 -8.08
CA ASP A 48 -2.60 -20.63 -9.56
C ASP A 48 -3.90 -20.31 -10.33
N SER A 49 -4.81 -19.52 -9.77
CA SER A 49 -6.00 -19.01 -10.48
C SER A 49 -5.69 -17.78 -11.35
N ASN A 50 -6.41 -17.67 -12.47
CA ASN A 50 -6.39 -16.49 -13.31
C ASN A 50 -7.04 -15.30 -12.58
N ILE A 51 -6.43 -14.12 -12.72
CA ILE A 51 -6.88 -12.90 -12.08
C ILE A 51 -7.39 -11.96 -13.16
N TYR A 52 -8.66 -11.59 -13.08
CA TYR A 52 -9.27 -10.63 -13.99
C TYR A 52 -9.76 -9.40 -13.22
N SER A 53 -9.70 -8.24 -13.86
CA SER A 53 -10.44 -7.07 -13.39
C SER A 53 -11.88 -7.17 -13.87
N ALA A 54 -12.85 -6.82 -13.02
CA ALA A 54 -14.27 -6.86 -13.35
C ALA A 54 -14.63 -6.19 -14.70
N LYS A 55 -14.04 -5.02 -14.99
CA LYS A 55 -14.32 -4.29 -16.24
C LYS A 55 -13.80 -5.03 -17.48
N ALA A 56 -12.53 -5.41 -17.45
CA ALA A 56 -11.90 -6.14 -18.55
C ALA A 56 -12.61 -7.48 -18.79
N LEU A 57 -12.95 -8.19 -17.71
CA LEU A 57 -13.67 -9.45 -17.81
C LEU A 57 -15.04 -9.27 -18.49
N GLN A 58 -15.77 -8.21 -18.16
CA GLN A 58 -17.07 -7.97 -18.76
C GLN A 58 -16.98 -7.69 -20.27
N GLU A 59 -15.96 -6.94 -20.70
CA GLU A 59 -15.65 -6.71 -22.12
C GLU A 59 -15.28 -8.03 -22.81
N ASP A 60 -14.39 -8.81 -22.21
CA ASP A 60 -13.94 -10.09 -22.76
C ASP A 60 -15.07 -11.14 -22.87
N ILE A 61 -16.03 -11.14 -21.93
CA ILE A 61 -17.22 -12.01 -22.01
C ILE A 61 -18.14 -11.54 -23.14
N ASN A 62 -18.35 -10.23 -23.27
CA ASN A 62 -19.20 -9.67 -24.33
C ASN A 62 -18.63 -9.97 -25.73
N ASP A 63 -17.31 -9.94 -25.85
CA ASP A 63 -16.59 -10.21 -27.11
C ASP A 63 -16.36 -11.72 -27.36
N ASN A 64 -16.84 -12.60 -26.47
CA ASN A 64 -16.68 -14.06 -26.51
C ASN A 64 -15.22 -14.53 -26.61
N VAL A 65 -14.28 -13.78 -26.04
CA VAL A 65 -12.84 -14.07 -26.13
C VAL A 65 -12.42 -15.14 -25.11
N ILE A 66 -13.18 -15.29 -24.02
CA ILE A 66 -12.86 -16.18 -22.91
C ILE A 66 -13.63 -17.51 -23.02
N SER A 67 -12.89 -18.60 -23.23
CA SER A 67 -13.39 -19.99 -23.26
C SER A 67 -12.88 -20.79 -22.06
N ILE A 68 -13.14 -20.28 -20.86
CA ILE A 68 -12.69 -20.93 -19.62
C ILE A 68 -13.89 -21.59 -18.94
N SER A 69 -13.75 -22.87 -18.62
CA SER A 69 -14.79 -23.70 -17.98
C SER A 69 -14.21 -24.54 -16.85
N ASN A 70 -15.01 -24.83 -15.81
CA ASN A 70 -14.62 -25.67 -14.67
C ASN A 70 -13.32 -25.23 -13.98
N CYS A 71 -13.15 -23.93 -13.78
CA CYS A 71 -11.95 -23.39 -13.13
C CYS A 71 -12.33 -22.46 -11.97
N THR A 72 -11.33 -22.11 -11.16
CA THR A 72 -11.48 -21.06 -10.17
C THR A 72 -10.85 -19.76 -10.66
N VAL A 73 -11.61 -18.67 -10.55
CA VAL A 73 -11.21 -17.35 -11.03
C VAL A 73 -11.21 -16.34 -9.88
N ILE A 74 -10.20 -15.48 -9.84
CA ILE A 74 -10.18 -14.31 -8.97
C ILE A 74 -10.65 -13.09 -9.76
N ILE A 75 -11.65 -12.39 -9.22
CA ILE A 75 -12.17 -11.15 -9.82
C ILE A 75 -11.85 -9.96 -8.91
N GLU A 76 -11.13 -8.98 -9.46
CA GLU A 76 -10.80 -7.73 -8.79
C GLU A 76 -11.87 -6.66 -9.01
N ASN A 77 -12.30 -6.02 -7.90
CA ASN A 77 -13.33 -4.98 -7.86
C ASN A 77 -14.65 -5.38 -8.55
N ILE A 78 -15.27 -6.46 -8.08
CA ILE A 78 -16.59 -6.93 -8.56
C ILE A 78 -17.67 -5.83 -8.53
N ASP A 79 -17.49 -4.82 -7.66
CA ASP A 79 -18.34 -3.63 -7.58
C ASP A 79 -18.34 -2.76 -8.84
N GLU A 80 -17.41 -2.99 -9.77
CA GLU A 80 -17.31 -2.29 -11.05
C GLU A 80 -18.06 -2.99 -12.20
N ILE A 81 -18.68 -4.16 -11.96
CA ILE A 81 -19.53 -4.84 -12.96
C ILE A 81 -20.80 -4.01 -13.19
N THR A 82 -21.09 -3.72 -14.46
CA THR A 82 -22.29 -2.97 -14.87
C THR A 82 -23.40 -3.91 -15.34
N ASN A 83 -23.06 -4.99 -16.05
CA ASN A 83 -24.03 -5.98 -16.54
C ASN A 83 -23.99 -7.26 -15.69
N ILE A 84 -24.76 -7.25 -14.60
CA ILE A 84 -24.81 -8.33 -13.60
C ILE A 84 -25.39 -9.61 -14.19
N ASP A 85 -26.45 -9.52 -15.00
CA ASP A 85 -27.14 -10.69 -15.53
C ASP A 85 -26.25 -11.45 -16.54
N LEU A 86 -25.46 -10.74 -17.36
CA LEU A 86 -24.46 -11.35 -18.24
C LEU A 86 -23.39 -12.11 -17.43
N PHE A 87 -22.92 -11.50 -16.34
CA PHE A 87 -21.92 -12.12 -15.47
C PHE A 87 -22.45 -13.39 -14.80
N ILE A 88 -23.65 -13.35 -14.22
CA ILE A 88 -24.29 -14.53 -13.58
C ILE A 88 -24.42 -15.68 -14.58
N ASN A 89 -24.98 -15.39 -15.75
CA ASN A 89 -25.15 -16.39 -16.80
C ASN A 89 -23.80 -17.01 -17.22
N TRP A 90 -22.74 -16.20 -17.30
CA TRP A 90 -21.41 -16.71 -17.63
C TRP A 90 -20.85 -17.63 -16.53
N VAL A 91 -21.01 -17.27 -15.25
CA VAL A 91 -20.57 -18.08 -14.11
C VAL A 91 -21.31 -19.42 -14.08
N GLU A 92 -22.63 -19.40 -14.24
CA GLU A 92 -23.49 -20.60 -14.21
C GLU A 92 -23.22 -21.52 -15.40
N ASN A 93 -23.18 -20.98 -16.62
CA ASN A 93 -22.98 -21.78 -17.83
C ASN A 93 -21.60 -22.46 -17.89
N ASN A 94 -20.58 -21.84 -17.31
CA ASN A 94 -19.20 -22.36 -17.34
C ASN A 94 -18.79 -23.07 -16.05
N SER A 95 -19.69 -23.18 -15.06
CA SER A 95 -19.43 -23.80 -13.75
C SER A 95 -18.14 -23.27 -13.11
N ILE A 96 -18.03 -21.95 -13.00
CA ILE A 96 -16.83 -21.27 -12.53
C ILE A 96 -16.96 -20.96 -11.03
N LYS A 97 -15.96 -21.37 -10.25
CA LYS A 97 -15.84 -20.91 -8.86
C LYS A 97 -15.26 -19.50 -8.84
N VAL A 98 -15.97 -18.56 -8.23
CA VAL A 98 -15.58 -17.15 -8.19
C VAL A 98 -15.09 -16.75 -6.80
N ILE A 99 -13.89 -16.19 -6.76
CA ILE A 99 -13.37 -15.46 -5.59
C ILE A 99 -13.29 -13.99 -5.96
N ALA A 100 -14.26 -13.22 -5.49
CA ALA A 100 -14.36 -11.81 -5.80
C ALA A 100 -13.74 -10.95 -4.70
N THR A 101 -13.21 -9.80 -5.09
CA THR A 101 -12.82 -8.75 -4.16
C THR A 101 -13.64 -7.48 -4.41
N SER A 102 -14.06 -6.80 -3.35
CA SER A 102 -14.81 -5.54 -3.42
C SER A 102 -14.15 -4.48 -2.55
N LYS A 103 -14.32 -3.21 -2.94
CA LYS A 103 -14.01 -2.05 -2.09
C LYS A 103 -15.21 -1.60 -1.25
N LYS A 104 -16.42 -1.88 -1.72
CA LYS A 104 -17.68 -1.53 -1.05
C LYS A 104 -18.13 -2.69 -0.17
N ASP A 105 -18.67 -2.36 0.99
CA ASP A 105 -19.27 -3.34 1.89
C ASP A 105 -20.64 -3.80 1.39
N GLU A 106 -21.34 -2.95 0.63
CA GLU A 106 -22.63 -3.26 0.01
C GLU A 106 -22.46 -3.48 -1.50
N LEU A 107 -22.91 -4.65 -1.96
CA LEU A 107 -23.06 -4.99 -3.37
C LEU A 107 -24.54 -4.99 -3.76
N ASN A 108 -24.81 -4.99 -5.07
CA ASN A 108 -26.15 -5.22 -5.58
C ASN A 108 -26.68 -6.58 -5.08
N GLU A 109 -27.95 -6.65 -4.64
CA GLU A 109 -28.57 -7.87 -4.10
C GLU A 109 -28.35 -9.10 -5.00
N LYS A 110 -28.55 -8.94 -6.31
CA LYS A 110 -28.33 -10.02 -7.29
C LYS A 110 -26.89 -10.57 -7.31
N LEU A 111 -25.89 -9.72 -7.09
CA LEU A 111 -24.49 -10.16 -7.03
C LEU A 111 -24.17 -10.82 -5.69
N SER A 112 -24.75 -10.29 -4.61
CA SER A 112 -24.56 -10.83 -3.26
C SER A 112 -25.07 -12.27 -3.14
N ASP A 113 -26.18 -12.60 -3.81
CA ASP A 113 -26.79 -13.94 -3.79
C ASP A 113 -25.89 -15.04 -4.38
N ILE A 114 -24.94 -14.67 -5.25
CA ILE A 114 -23.98 -15.62 -5.84
C ILE A 114 -22.95 -16.10 -4.80
N PHE A 115 -22.65 -15.26 -3.80
CA PHE A 115 -21.57 -15.50 -2.84
C PHE A 115 -22.10 -16.12 -1.55
N SER A 116 -21.73 -17.38 -1.31
CA SER A 116 -22.16 -18.09 -0.09
C SER A 116 -21.43 -17.64 1.17
N ILE A 117 -20.21 -17.09 1.02
CA ILE A 117 -19.38 -16.62 2.13
C ILE A 117 -18.84 -15.23 1.82
N THR A 118 -18.97 -14.32 2.78
CA THR A 118 -18.33 -13.00 2.74
C THR A 118 -17.28 -12.89 3.86
N ILE A 119 -16.05 -12.55 3.49
CA ILE A 119 -14.93 -12.31 4.40
C ILE A 119 -14.59 -10.83 4.36
N ASN A 120 -14.75 -10.14 5.49
CA ASN A 120 -14.32 -8.76 5.65
C ASN A 120 -12.91 -8.70 6.26
N ILE A 121 -11.96 -8.09 5.53
CA ILE A 121 -10.61 -7.86 6.06
C ILE A 121 -10.55 -6.47 6.69
N PRO A 122 -10.34 -6.36 8.01
CA PRO A 122 -10.31 -5.08 8.67
C PRO A 122 -9.03 -4.28 8.33
N PRO A 123 -9.05 -2.96 8.58
CA PRO A 123 -7.87 -2.12 8.47
C PRO A 123 -6.69 -2.65 9.30
N LEU A 124 -5.47 -2.34 8.88
CA LEU A 124 -4.25 -2.81 9.53
C LEU A 124 -4.11 -2.27 10.96
N ASP A 125 -4.68 -1.10 11.25
CA ASP A 125 -4.63 -0.47 12.56
C ASP A 125 -5.40 -1.24 13.65
N THR A 126 -6.41 -2.04 13.28
CA THR A 126 -7.13 -2.90 14.24
C THR A 126 -6.40 -4.20 14.53
N ARG A 127 -5.42 -4.58 13.70
CA ARG A 127 -4.63 -5.81 13.79
C ARG A 127 -3.13 -5.53 13.92
N LYS A 128 -2.79 -4.74 14.95
CA LYS A 128 -1.43 -4.22 15.18
C LYS A 128 -0.35 -5.31 15.29
N GLU A 129 -0.72 -6.50 15.76
CA GLU A 129 0.18 -7.65 15.87
C GLU A 129 0.73 -8.11 14.52
N ASP A 130 -0.01 -7.87 13.43
CA ASP A 130 0.41 -8.25 12.08
C ASP A 130 1.42 -7.26 11.47
N ILE A 131 1.51 -6.03 12.00
CA ILE A 131 2.36 -4.97 11.43
C ILE A 131 3.83 -5.38 11.46
N LYS A 132 4.33 -5.93 12.57
CA LYS A 132 5.75 -6.30 12.71
C LYS A 132 6.14 -7.47 11.78
N PRO A 133 5.37 -8.58 11.72
CA PRO A 133 5.59 -9.63 10.71
C PRO A 133 5.51 -9.12 9.27
N LEU A 134 4.52 -8.28 8.93
CA LEU A 134 4.39 -7.67 7.60
C LEU A 134 5.58 -6.79 7.26
N ALA A 135 6.01 -5.93 8.19
CA ALA A 135 7.17 -5.07 8.01
C ALA A 135 8.44 -5.89 7.78
N ASN A 136 8.61 -7.01 8.48
CA ASN A 136 9.75 -7.91 8.25
C ASN A 136 9.68 -8.61 6.89
N LYS A 137 8.50 -9.02 6.43
CA LYS A 137 8.33 -9.57 5.08
C LYS A 137 8.69 -8.53 4.01
N PHE A 138 8.18 -7.31 4.14
CA PHE A 138 8.51 -6.22 3.21
C PHE A 138 9.96 -5.79 3.30
N ALA A 139 10.61 -5.91 4.45
CA ALA A 139 12.04 -5.61 4.59
C ALA A 139 12.89 -6.63 3.83
N LYS A 140 12.56 -7.93 3.93
CA LYS A 140 13.22 -8.97 3.12
C LYS A 140 13.02 -8.72 1.63
N GLU A 141 11.77 -8.45 1.22
CA GLU A 141 11.44 -8.12 -0.16
C GLU A 141 12.20 -6.88 -0.66
N ALA A 142 12.29 -5.83 0.15
CA ALA A 142 13.03 -4.61 -0.20
C ALA A 142 14.54 -4.88 -0.34
N GLY A 143 15.13 -5.64 0.59
CA GLY A 143 16.55 -6.02 0.51
C GLY A 143 16.86 -6.83 -0.75
N GLU A 144 16.02 -7.81 -1.07
CA GLU A 144 16.15 -8.62 -2.29
C GLU A 144 16.01 -7.80 -3.57
N ILE A 145 14.99 -6.92 -3.66
CA ILE A 145 14.72 -6.12 -4.86
C ILE A 145 15.77 -5.03 -5.07
N LEU A 146 16.25 -4.41 -3.99
CA LEU A 146 17.21 -3.31 -4.06
C LEU A 146 18.67 -3.80 -4.04
N GLY A 147 18.91 -5.10 -3.82
CA GLY A 147 20.25 -5.67 -3.69
C GLY A 147 20.98 -5.18 -2.44
N ILE A 148 20.25 -4.87 -1.37
CA ILE A 148 20.79 -4.38 -0.09
C ILE A 148 20.71 -5.51 0.93
N GLU A 149 21.86 -6.06 1.31
CA GLU A 149 21.94 -7.18 2.26
C GLU A 149 21.68 -6.74 3.70
N GLU A 150 22.13 -5.53 4.06
CA GLU A 150 21.98 -5.02 5.42
C GLU A 150 20.60 -4.37 5.63
N LYS A 151 19.93 -4.79 6.70
CA LYS A 151 18.67 -4.17 7.11
C LYS A 151 18.94 -2.78 7.69
N PRO A 152 18.16 -1.75 7.32
CA PRO A 152 18.37 -0.41 7.84
C PRO A 152 18.21 -0.35 9.35
N SER A 153 19.00 0.52 9.96
CA SER A 153 19.07 0.77 11.41
C SER A 153 17.71 1.11 12.02
N LYS A 154 16.85 1.81 11.26
CA LYS A 154 15.50 2.18 11.67
C LYS A 154 14.51 1.99 10.53
N LEU A 155 13.54 1.11 10.75
CA LEU A 155 12.39 0.98 9.86
C LEU A 155 11.35 2.06 10.15
N ILE A 156 10.95 2.78 9.10
CA ILE A 156 9.82 3.69 9.10
C ILE A 156 8.56 2.85 8.91
N VAL A 157 7.65 2.94 9.87
CA VAL A 157 6.36 2.22 9.86
C VAL A 157 5.25 3.23 9.64
N ASN A 158 4.54 3.11 8.53
CA ASN A 158 3.37 3.93 8.20
C ASN A 158 2.20 3.03 7.80
N THR A 159 1.06 3.12 8.46
CA THR A 159 -0.11 2.27 8.22
C THR A 159 -1.32 3.01 7.63
N HIS A 160 -1.16 4.26 7.18
CA HIS A 160 -2.27 5.12 6.73
C HIS A 160 -3.13 4.50 5.61
N GLU A 161 -2.52 3.97 4.54
CA GLU A 161 -3.19 3.13 3.54
C GLU A 161 -2.86 1.64 3.75
N ASN A 162 -2.91 1.17 5.00
CA ASN A 162 -2.70 -0.23 5.37
C ASN A 162 -1.33 -0.77 4.89
N ALA A 163 -1.32 -1.95 4.25
CA ALA A 163 -0.08 -2.58 3.81
C ALA A 163 0.62 -1.84 2.66
N TYR A 164 -0.09 -0.98 1.91
CA TYR A 164 0.52 -0.21 0.82
C TYR A 164 1.43 0.90 1.37
N SER A 165 0.94 1.70 2.32
CA SER A 165 1.79 2.68 3.00
C SER A 165 2.92 2.01 3.77
N LEU A 166 2.65 0.85 4.39
CA LEU A 166 3.67 0.12 5.15
C LEU A 166 4.78 -0.38 4.24
N ARG A 167 4.43 -1.03 3.13
CA ARG A 167 5.41 -1.47 2.14
C ARG A 167 6.21 -0.29 1.61
N LYS A 168 5.55 0.81 1.23
CA LYS A 168 6.22 2.04 0.76
C LYS A 168 7.22 2.60 1.79
N SER A 169 6.82 2.70 3.06
CA SER A 169 7.69 3.24 4.12
C SER A 169 8.89 2.34 4.42
N ILE A 170 8.72 1.02 4.32
CA ILE A 170 9.82 0.06 4.46
C ILE A 170 10.81 0.20 3.32
N PHE A 171 10.35 0.27 2.07
CA PHE A 171 11.22 0.53 0.92
C PHE A 171 11.99 1.85 1.07
N PHE A 172 11.33 2.92 1.53
CA PHE A 172 12.04 4.16 1.82
C PHE A 172 13.09 4.03 2.92
N SER A 173 12.88 3.17 3.91
CA SER A 173 13.87 2.96 4.97
C SER A 173 15.18 2.40 4.40
N TYR A 174 15.09 1.51 3.41
CA TYR A 174 16.25 0.99 2.69
C TYR A 174 16.87 2.05 1.78
N LEU A 175 16.04 2.77 1.02
CA LEU A 175 16.53 3.81 0.11
C LEU A 175 17.25 4.93 0.85
N PHE A 176 16.76 5.36 2.02
CA PHE A 176 17.39 6.43 2.79
C PHE A 176 18.82 6.13 3.24
N GLU A 177 19.17 4.86 3.44
CA GLU A 177 20.55 4.48 3.78
C GLU A 177 21.44 4.32 2.53
N SER A 178 20.85 4.07 1.35
CA SER A 178 21.57 3.93 0.08
C SER A 178 21.70 5.22 -0.73
N ILE A 179 20.81 6.20 -0.52
CA ILE A 179 20.76 7.46 -1.28
C ILE A 179 21.97 8.32 -0.93
N GLY A 180 22.73 8.72 -1.96
CA GLY A 180 23.86 9.63 -1.84
C GLY A 180 23.48 11.08 -2.15
N GLU A 181 24.49 11.94 -2.18
CA GLU A 181 24.32 13.38 -2.45
C GLU A 181 23.68 13.64 -3.82
N ASN A 182 24.09 12.90 -4.85
CA ASN A 182 23.58 13.08 -6.21
C ASN A 182 22.09 12.76 -6.30
N GLU A 183 21.65 11.65 -5.70
CA GLU A 183 20.25 11.27 -5.69
C GLU A 183 19.40 12.28 -4.91
N ILE A 184 19.93 12.85 -3.81
CA ILE A 184 19.26 13.93 -3.07
C ILE A 184 19.08 15.16 -3.98
N MET A 185 20.12 15.56 -4.70
CA MET A 185 20.06 16.70 -5.62
C MET A 185 19.04 16.46 -6.73
N MET A 186 19.05 15.28 -7.35
CA MET A 186 18.09 14.91 -8.38
C MET A 186 16.64 14.90 -7.86
N LEU A 187 16.40 14.41 -6.65
CA LEU A 187 15.08 14.41 -6.04
C LEU A 187 14.57 15.85 -5.79
N LEU A 188 15.44 16.72 -5.30
CA LEU A 188 15.11 18.13 -5.11
C LEU A 188 14.86 18.83 -6.45
N GLU A 189 15.72 18.59 -7.45
CA GLU A 189 15.59 19.18 -8.79
C GLU A 189 14.27 18.78 -9.45
N ASN A 190 13.95 17.48 -9.49
CA ASN A 190 12.70 17.01 -10.08
C ASN A 190 11.47 17.59 -9.37
N TYR A 191 11.48 17.61 -8.03
CA TYR A 191 10.37 18.19 -7.28
C TYR A 191 10.20 19.69 -7.56
N ILE A 192 11.31 20.43 -7.60
CA ILE A 192 11.28 21.86 -7.91
C ILE A 192 10.78 22.07 -9.34
N LEU A 193 11.30 21.34 -10.32
CA LEU A 193 10.91 21.46 -11.73
C LEU A 193 9.40 21.23 -11.93
N ASP A 194 8.83 20.22 -11.29
CA ASP A 194 7.42 19.86 -11.42
C ASP A 194 6.47 20.86 -10.74
N ASN A 195 6.96 21.66 -9.79
CA ASN A 195 6.14 22.57 -8.98
C ASN A 195 6.52 24.04 -9.16
N MET A 196 7.54 24.36 -9.96
CA MET A 196 8.02 25.71 -10.17
C MET A 196 7.10 26.46 -11.12
N ASP A 197 6.18 27.21 -10.52
CA ASP A 197 5.27 28.12 -11.22
C ASP A 197 5.43 29.56 -10.70
N GLY A 198 5.30 30.55 -11.60
CA GLY A 198 5.30 31.96 -11.24
C GLY A 198 6.68 32.62 -11.10
N GLU A 199 6.73 33.75 -10.37
CA GLU A 199 7.90 34.67 -10.37
C GLU A 199 8.79 34.59 -9.11
N ASN A 200 8.43 33.78 -8.09
CA ASN A 200 9.10 33.78 -6.77
C ASN A 200 9.72 32.43 -6.35
N GLY A 201 10.01 31.54 -7.29
CA GLY A 201 10.45 30.15 -7.02
C GLY A 201 11.56 29.99 -5.98
N TYR A 202 12.55 30.90 -5.92
CA TYR A 202 13.58 30.83 -4.87
C TYR A 202 12.99 30.89 -3.46
N ARG A 203 12.10 31.86 -3.17
CA ARG A 203 11.47 31.99 -1.84
C ARG A 203 10.54 30.82 -1.56
N ASP A 204 9.86 30.35 -2.60
CA ASP A 204 8.88 29.29 -2.50
C ASP A 204 9.55 27.94 -2.22
N PHE A 205 10.79 27.71 -2.65
CA PHE A 205 11.48 26.42 -2.47
C PHE A 205 12.64 26.42 -1.48
N VAL A 206 13.14 27.58 -1.03
CA VAL A 206 14.30 27.64 -0.09
C VAL A 206 14.07 26.85 1.20
N TYR A 207 12.81 26.68 1.62
CA TYR A 207 12.45 25.89 2.79
C TYR A 207 12.84 24.40 2.66
N LEU A 208 12.87 23.87 1.42
CA LEU A 208 13.27 22.48 1.14
C LEU A 208 14.69 22.19 1.62
N PHE A 209 15.56 23.20 1.62
CA PHE A 209 16.91 23.11 2.17
C PHE A 209 16.97 23.57 3.63
N GLU A 210 16.40 24.73 3.95
CA GLU A 210 16.59 25.36 5.27
C GLU A 210 15.92 24.59 6.41
N ALA A 211 14.69 24.10 6.24
CA ALA A 211 14.00 23.39 7.31
C ALA A 211 14.69 22.07 7.68
N PRO A 212 15.12 21.20 6.74
CA PRO A 212 15.94 20.04 7.07
C PRO A 212 17.26 20.38 7.77
N LEU A 213 17.99 21.40 7.29
CA LEU A 213 19.25 21.85 7.91
C LEU A 213 19.05 22.29 9.37
N LEU A 214 17.98 23.05 9.64
CA LEU A 214 17.65 23.52 10.99
C LEU A 214 17.21 22.39 11.91
N ARG A 215 16.37 21.45 11.45
CA ARG A 215 15.99 20.24 12.20
C ARG A 215 17.21 19.38 12.55
N ALA A 216 18.09 19.14 11.58
CA ALA A 216 19.33 18.39 11.82
C ALA A 216 20.20 19.10 12.87
N SER A 217 20.28 20.43 12.79
CA SER A 217 21.03 21.25 13.75
C SER A 217 20.45 21.19 15.17
N GLN A 218 19.13 21.19 15.34
CA GLN A 218 18.50 21.03 16.66
C GLN A 218 18.76 19.65 17.26
N LYS A 219 18.77 18.60 16.42
CA LYS A 219 19.10 17.23 16.87
C LYS A 219 20.58 17.10 17.26
N LYS A 220 21.48 17.76 16.52
CA LYS A 220 22.93 17.66 16.72
C LYS A 220 23.45 18.58 17.83
N TYR A 221 22.89 19.77 17.97
CA TYR A 221 23.38 20.81 18.88
C TYR A 221 22.35 21.11 19.98
N LYS A 222 22.83 21.21 21.23
CA LYS A 222 21.97 21.29 22.41
C LYS A 222 21.48 22.71 22.72
N SER A 223 21.95 23.73 21.99
CA SER A 223 21.52 25.11 22.19
C SER A 223 21.54 25.93 20.90
N GLN A 224 20.69 26.96 20.83
CA GLN A 224 20.67 27.91 19.71
C GLN A 224 22.00 28.67 19.56
N VAL A 225 22.76 28.84 20.64
CA VAL A 225 24.10 29.47 20.58
C VAL A 225 25.08 28.55 19.85
N GLN A 226 25.07 27.26 20.16
CA GLN A 226 25.87 26.26 19.46
C GLN A 226 25.43 26.12 18.00
N MET A 227 24.13 26.11 17.74
CA MET A 227 23.60 26.07 16.37
C MET A 227 24.09 27.28 15.56
N ALA A 228 23.92 28.50 16.08
CA ALA A 228 24.32 29.74 15.39
C ALA A 228 25.82 29.74 15.07
N LYS A 229 26.65 29.36 16.06
CA LYS A 229 28.10 29.24 15.88
C LYS A 229 28.47 28.23 14.80
N ASN A 230 27.93 27.02 14.84
CA ASN A 230 28.31 25.94 13.92
C ASN A 230 27.71 26.09 12.52
N LEU A 231 26.57 26.76 12.39
CA LEU A 231 25.97 27.12 11.10
C LEU A 231 26.56 28.39 10.48
N GLY A 232 27.44 29.10 11.20
CA GLY A 232 28.00 30.38 10.74
C GLY A 232 26.96 31.50 10.65
N LEU A 233 25.86 31.41 11.41
CA LEU A 233 24.77 32.38 11.39
C LEU A 233 24.84 33.31 12.61
N ASN A 234 24.47 34.58 12.40
CA ASN A 234 24.16 35.46 13.52
C ASN A 234 22.97 34.86 14.31
N ARG A 235 23.04 34.90 15.65
CA ARG A 235 22.00 34.39 16.55
C ARG A 235 20.61 34.98 16.26
N ILE A 236 20.53 36.26 15.91
CA ILE A 236 19.25 36.91 15.54
C ILE A 236 18.71 36.33 14.24
N THR A 237 19.58 36.12 13.24
CA THR A 237 19.22 35.50 11.96
C THR A 237 18.73 34.07 12.15
N LEU A 238 19.42 33.27 12.97
CA LEU A 238 18.97 31.92 13.31
C LEU A 238 17.59 31.95 13.95
N ARG A 239 17.36 32.85 14.91
CA ARG A 239 16.05 32.96 15.58
C ARG A 239 14.94 33.31 14.59
N LYS A 240 15.16 34.26 13.68
CA LYS A 240 14.19 34.60 12.62
C LYS A 240 13.90 33.40 11.72
N LYS A 241 14.92 32.66 11.29
CA LYS A 241 14.75 31.46 10.45
C LYS A 241 14.00 30.34 11.17
N LEU A 242 14.25 30.15 12.47
CA LEU A 242 13.50 29.18 13.29
C LEU A 242 12.02 29.56 13.41
N GLU A 243 11.69 30.84 13.56
CA GLU A 243 10.29 31.31 13.58
C GLU A 243 9.63 31.18 12.21
N MET A 244 10.34 31.50 11.12
CA MET A 244 9.81 31.38 9.75
C MET A 244 9.40 29.93 9.39
N HIS A 245 10.19 28.96 9.86
CA HIS A 245 9.99 27.54 9.53
C HIS A 245 9.34 26.74 10.67
N LYS A 246 8.71 27.41 11.64
CA LYS A 246 8.21 26.79 12.88
C LYS A 246 7.22 25.65 12.65
N GLU A 247 6.43 25.70 11.58
CA GLU A 247 5.46 24.64 11.24
C GLU A 247 6.11 23.40 10.60
N LEU A 248 7.35 23.53 10.10
CA LEU A 248 8.08 22.50 9.39
C LEU A 248 9.15 21.80 10.24
N ILE A 249 9.47 22.37 11.41
CA ILE A 249 10.55 21.95 12.32
C ILE A 249 9.97 21.33 13.58
#